data_AF-A0A6I5CLC1-F1
#
_entry.id   AF-A0A6I5CLC1-F1
#
_cell.length_a   1.000
_cell.length_b   1.000
_cell.length_c   1.000
_cell.angle_alpha   90.00
_cell.angle_beta   90.00
_cell.angle_gamma   90.00
#
_symmetry.space_group_name_H-M   'P 1'
#
loop_
_entity.id
_entity.type
_entity.pdbx_description
1 polymer ?
#
loop_
_entity_poly.entity_id
_entity_poly.type
_entity_poly.pdbx_seq_one_letter_code
_entity_poly.pdbx_strand_id
1 'polypeptide(L)'
;MTPRSGSRPRPRPWQDPARPAAARVEDLLSRMTLEERTAQLYGVWVGASADGAGVAPLQQHMDAGPDWDALITRGLGQLTRSFGTAPVEPAAGA
;
A
#
# COMPACT_ATOMS: atom_id res chain seq x y z
N MET A 1 4.70 -8.29 38.87
CA MET A 1 3.82 -8.11 37.70
C MET A 1 4.36 -9.01 36.58
N THR A 2 3.85 -10.24 36.51
CA THR A 2 4.34 -11.28 35.59
C THR A 2 3.88 -10.96 34.16
N PRO A 3 4.74 -10.98 33.12
CA PRO A 3 4.29 -10.77 31.76
C PRO A 3 3.34 -11.91 31.39
N ARG A 4 2.10 -11.60 30.98
CA ARG A 4 1.23 -12.59 30.36
C ARG A 4 1.92 -13.05 29.07
N SER A 5 2.46 -14.27 29.08
CA SER A 5 2.88 -14.96 27.87
C SER A 5 1.62 -15.27 27.05
N GLY A 6 1.18 -14.27 26.27
CA GLY A 6 0.18 -14.49 25.23
C GLY A 6 0.88 -15.22 24.08
N SER A 7 0.43 -16.43 23.76
CA SER A 7 0.90 -17.13 22.57
C SER A 7 0.59 -16.26 21.34
N ARG A 8 1.62 -15.80 20.64
CA ARG A 8 1.44 -15.13 19.36
C ARG A 8 0.74 -16.12 18.41
N PRO A 9 -0.37 -15.73 17.75
CA PRO A 9 -1.00 -16.61 16.78
C PRO A 9 0.02 -17.01 15.71
N ARG A 10 -0.02 -18.27 15.30
CA ARG A 10 0.89 -18.76 14.26
C ARG A 10 0.68 -17.90 12.99
N PRO A 11 1.76 -17.39 12.37
CA PRO A 11 1.64 -16.58 11.17
C PRO A 11 0.96 -17.39 10.07
N ARG A 12 0.18 -16.71 9.23
CA ARG A 12 -0.36 -17.35 8.01
C ARG A 12 0.82 -17.80 7.14
N PRO A 13 0.67 -18.83 6.29
CA PRO A 13 1.81 -19.35 5.54
C PRO A 13 2.51 -18.32 4.64
N TRP A 14 1.80 -17.34 4.07
CA TRP A 14 2.41 -16.20 3.34
C TRP A 14 3.14 -15.17 4.23
N GLN A 15 2.86 -15.14 5.53
CA GLN A 15 3.48 -14.26 6.53
C GLN A 15 4.73 -14.87 7.17
N ASP A 16 4.95 -16.17 7.00
CA ASP A 16 6.08 -16.88 7.60
C ASP A 16 7.38 -16.64 6.80
N PRO A 17 8.36 -15.89 7.33
CA PRO A 17 9.59 -15.58 6.63
C PRO A 17 10.53 -16.79 6.46
N ALA A 18 10.31 -17.89 7.18
CA ALA A 18 11.09 -19.11 7.03
C ALA A 18 10.72 -19.92 5.78
N ARG A 19 9.59 -19.63 5.13
CA ARG A 19 9.15 -20.31 3.90
C ARG A 19 9.73 -19.65 2.65
N PRO A 20 9.98 -20.40 1.56
CA PRO A 20 10.43 -19.83 0.29
C PRO A 20 9.49 -18.74 -0.23
N ALA A 21 10.06 -17.67 -0.80
CA ALA A 21 9.28 -16.53 -1.30
C ALA A 21 8.19 -16.95 -2.29
N ALA A 22 8.49 -17.85 -3.23
CA ALA A 22 7.52 -18.35 -4.21
C ALA A 22 6.31 -19.02 -3.54
N ALA A 23 6.53 -19.87 -2.53
CA ALA A 23 5.46 -20.54 -1.80
C ALA A 23 4.60 -19.57 -0.98
N ARG A 24 5.20 -18.47 -0.49
CA ARG A 24 4.47 -17.41 0.20
C ARG A 24 3.61 -16.59 -0.75
N VAL A 25 4.14 -16.26 -1.93
CA VAL A 25 3.42 -15.52 -2.99
C VAL A 25 2.25 -16.35 -3.51
N GLU A 26 2.46 -17.64 -3.80
CA GLU A 26 1.41 -18.55 -4.26
C GLU A 26 0.26 -18.66 -3.24
N ASP A 27 0.57 -18.86 -1.96
CA ASP A 27 -0.43 -18.91 -0.88
C ASP A 27 -1.19 -17.59 -0.72
N LEU A 28 -0.54 -16.44 -0.92
CA LEU A 28 -1.23 -15.14 -0.86
C LEU A 28 -2.16 -14.95 -2.06
N LEU A 29 -1.67 -15.20 -3.27
CA LEU A 29 -2.44 -15.00 -4.50
C LEU A 29 -3.64 -15.95 -4.60
N SER A 30 -3.56 -17.16 -4.05
CA SER A 30 -4.68 -18.11 -4.05
C SER A 30 -5.82 -17.71 -3.12
N ARG A 31 -5.59 -16.76 -2.21
CA ARG A 31 -6.57 -16.24 -1.24
C ARG A 31 -7.23 -14.95 -1.69
N MET A 32 -6.67 -14.28 -2.70
CA MET A 32 -7.19 -13.03 -3.24
C MET A 32 -8.32 -13.29 -4.22
N THR A 33 -9.35 -12.46 -4.13
CA THR A 33 -10.33 -12.24 -5.20
C THR A 33 -9.66 -11.59 -6.42
N LEU A 34 -10.36 -11.58 -7.56
CA LEU A 34 -9.85 -10.93 -8.77
C LEU A 34 -9.67 -9.42 -8.55
N GLU A 35 -10.60 -8.81 -7.81
CA GLU A 35 -10.58 -7.40 -7.46
C GLU A 35 -9.37 -7.08 -6.58
N GLU A 36 -9.11 -7.87 -5.53
CA GLU A 36 -7.95 -7.69 -4.66
C GLU A 36 -6.62 -7.88 -5.40
N ARG A 37 -6.56 -8.85 -6.34
CA ARG A 37 -5.38 -9.05 -7.17
C ARG A 37 -5.16 -7.89 -8.15
N THR A 38 -6.24 -7.40 -8.76
CA THR A 38 -6.20 -6.24 -9.66
C THR A 38 -5.77 -4.99 -8.92
N ALA A 39 -6.20 -4.83 -7.67
CA ALA A 39 -5.80 -3.71 -6.82
C ALA A 39 -4.29 -3.66 -6.51
N GLN A 40 -3.57 -4.78 -6.67
CA GLN A 40 -2.12 -4.80 -6.57
C GLN A 40 -1.40 -4.21 -7.80
N LEU A 41 -2.11 -4.02 -8.91
CA LEU A 41 -1.52 -3.65 -10.21
C LEU A 41 -1.55 -2.14 -10.50
N TYR A 42 -2.11 -1.32 -9.61
CA TYR A 42 -2.08 0.13 -9.73
C TYR A 42 -1.43 0.81 -8.52
N GLY A 43 -0.98 2.04 -8.76
CA GLY A 43 -0.49 2.94 -7.72
C GLY A 43 -1.39 4.15 -7.56
N VAL A 44 -1.48 4.67 -6.33
CA VAL A 44 -2.23 5.87 -6.02
C VAL A 44 -1.29 6.92 -5.46
N TRP A 45 -1.41 8.14 -6.01
CA TRP A 45 -0.77 9.32 -5.46
C TRP A 45 -1.81 10.13 -4.68
N VAL A 46 -1.83 9.92 -3.37
CA VAL A 46 -2.71 10.66 -2.45
C VAL A 46 -2.21 12.11 -2.39
N GLY A 47 -3.08 13.07 -2.68
CA GLY A 47 -2.73 14.49 -2.71
C GLY A 47 -1.96 14.92 -3.97
N ALA A 48 -2.09 14.20 -5.09
CA ALA A 48 -1.70 14.73 -6.39
C ALA A 48 -2.51 16.02 -6.65
N SER A 49 -1.85 17.18 -6.61
CA SER A 49 -2.44 18.43 -7.07
C SER A 49 -2.00 18.72 -8.49
N ALA A 50 -2.90 19.29 -9.30
CA ALA A 50 -2.57 19.85 -10.60
C ALA A 50 -1.85 21.21 -10.49
N ASP A 51 -1.76 21.77 -9.28
CA ASP A 51 -1.15 23.08 -9.02
C ASP A 51 0.37 23.04 -9.21
N GLY A 52 0.91 24.05 -9.91
CA GLY A 52 2.34 24.20 -10.18
C GLY A 52 2.78 23.65 -11.54
N ALA A 53 4.09 23.55 -11.76
CA ALA A 53 4.65 23.21 -13.08
C ALA A 53 4.38 21.78 -13.57
N GLY A 54 3.74 20.94 -12.74
CA GLY A 54 3.65 19.51 -12.96
C GLY A 54 5.02 18.84 -12.88
N VAL A 55 5.05 17.64 -12.32
CA VAL A 55 6.29 16.87 -12.08
C VAL A 55 6.14 15.42 -12.55
N ALA A 56 5.06 15.12 -13.27
CA ALA A 56 4.88 13.90 -14.02
C ALA A 56 4.13 14.21 -15.34
N PRO A 57 4.46 13.51 -16.44
CA PRO A 57 3.62 13.53 -17.64
C PRO A 57 2.17 13.21 -17.28
N LEU A 58 1.22 13.93 -17.90
CA LEU A 58 -0.22 13.75 -17.71
C LEU A 58 -0.74 14.02 -16.28
N GLN A 59 0.06 14.53 -15.34
CA GLN A 59 -0.38 14.86 -13.97
C GLN A 59 -1.61 15.76 -13.94
N GLN A 60 -1.72 16.69 -14.90
CA GLN A 60 -2.83 17.64 -15.03
C GLN A 60 -4.19 16.94 -15.28
N HIS A 61 -4.18 15.66 -15.66
CA HIS A 61 -5.38 14.85 -15.89
C HIS A 61 -5.60 13.81 -14.78
N MET A 62 -4.80 13.88 -13.70
CA MET A 62 -5.06 13.11 -12.49
C MET A 62 -6.05 13.92 -11.65
N ASP A 63 -7.27 13.42 -11.51
CA ASP A 63 -8.28 14.02 -10.62
C ASP A 63 -7.83 13.97 -9.16
N ALA A 64 -8.50 14.77 -8.31
CA ALA A 64 -8.44 14.57 -6.86
C ALA A 64 -8.74 13.09 -6.59
N GLY A 65 -7.74 12.37 -6.07
CA GLY A 65 -7.74 10.90 -6.03
C GLY A 65 -9.02 10.28 -5.45
N PRO A 66 -9.26 9.00 -5.72
CA PRO A 66 -10.48 8.30 -5.30
C PRO A 66 -10.70 8.40 -3.79
N ASP A 67 -11.97 8.31 -3.36
CA ASP A 67 -12.35 8.22 -1.95
C ASP A 67 -11.50 7.16 -1.24
N TRP A 68 -10.70 7.60 -0.26
CA TRP A 68 -9.69 6.78 0.39
C TRP A 68 -10.30 5.59 1.12
N ASP A 69 -11.40 5.80 1.83
CA ASP A 69 -12.04 4.76 2.62
C ASP A 69 -12.62 3.67 1.72
N ALA A 70 -13.13 4.03 0.55
CA ALA A 70 -13.58 3.08 -0.47
C ALA A 70 -12.38 2.36 -1.14
N LEU A 71 -11.32 3.09 -1.47
CA LEU A 71 -10.16 2.60 -2.22
C LEU A 71 -9.45 1.45 -1.49
N ILE A 72 -9.23 1.57 -0.18
CA ILE A 72 -8.40 0.62 0.57
C ILE A 72 -9.09 -0.71 0.88
N THR A 73 -10.41 -0.80 0.67
CA THR A 73 -11.22 -1.99 1.04
C THR A 73 -10.78 -3.28 0.35
N ARG A 74 -10.16 -3.18 -0.84
CA ARG A 74 -9.67 -4.33 -1.63
C ARG A 74 -8.15 -4.49 -1.58
N GLY A 75 -7.49 -3.76 -0.68
CA GLY A 75 -6.04 -3.62 -0.67
C GLY A 75 -5.53 -2.62 -1.70
N LEU A 76 -4.25 -2.29 -1.61
CA LEU A 76 -3.59 -1.29 -2.44
C LEU A 76 -2.20 -1.78 -2.84
N GLY A 77 -1.87 -1.74 -4.13
CA GLY A 77 -0.57 -2.16 -4.63
C GLY A 77 0.55 -1.20 -4.24
N GLN A 78 0.41 0.08 -4.62
CA GLN A 78 1.45 1.08 -4.38
C GLN A 78 0.87 2.40 -3.86
N LEU A 79 1.51 2.95 -2.82
CA LEU A 79 1.42 4.36 -2.48
C LEU A 79 2.57 5.08 -3.14
N THR A 80 2.27 5.92 -4.13
CA THR A 80 3.28 6.68 -4.85
C THR A 80 3.35 8.09 -4.28
N ARG A 81 4.58 8.57 -4.05
CA ARG A 81 4.85 9.96 -3.59
C ARG A 81 4.10 10.31 -2.30
N SER A 82 4.24 9.49 -1.25
CA SER A 82 3.57 9.64 0.04
C SER A 82 3.79 11.00 0.73
N PHE A 83 4.86 11.70 0.38
CA PHE A 83 5.19 13.05 0.89
C PHE A 83 5.03 14.15 -0.18
N GLY A 84 4.33 13.85 -1.27
CA GLY A 84 4.22 14.75 -2.40
C GLY A 84 5.53 14.87 -3.18
N THR A 85 5.78 16.08 -3.69
CA THR A 85 6.92 16.36 -4.61
C THR A 85 7.78 17.54 -4.17
N ALA A 86 7.36 18.24 -3.12
CA ALA A 86 8.15 19.26 -2.45
C ALA A 86 8.99 18.61 -1.32
N PRO A 87 10.12 19.23 -0.93
CA PRO A 87 10.82 18.84 0.29
C PRO A 87 9.89 18.86 1.50
N VAL A 88 10.00 17.86 2.36
CA VAL A 88 9.32 17.81 3.66
C VAL A 88 10.35 17.83 4.79
N GLU A 89 10.01 18.49 5.89
CA GLU A 89 10.83 18.47 7.09
C GLU A 89 10.93 17.04 7.65
N PRO A 90 12.11 16.61 8.15
CA PRO A 90 12.29 15.25 8.64
C PRO A 90 11.26 14.80 9.68
N ALA A 91 10.86 15.70 10.59
CA ALA A 91 9.87 15.41 11.62
C ALA A 91 8.45 15.17 11.07
N ALA A 92 8.13 15.72 9.90
CA ALA A 92 6.84 15.51 9.25
C ALA A 92 6.78 14.19 8.44
N GLY A 93 7.94 13.59 8.13
CA GLY A 93 8.04 12.34 7.38
C GLY A 93 8.35 11.09 8.21
N ALA A 94 8.51 11.22 9.53
CA ALA A 94 8.91 10.16 10.46
C ALA A 94 7.73 9.41 11.09
#